data_AF-A0A954FUR4-F1
#
_entry.id   AF-A0A954FUR4-F1
#
_cell.length_a   1.000
_cell.length_b   1.000
_cell.length_c   1.000
_cell.angle_alpha   90.00
_cell.angle_beta   90.00
_cell.angle_gamma   90.00
#
_symmetry.space_group_name_H-M   'P 1'
#
loop_
_entity.id
_entity.type
_entity.pdbx_description
1 polymer ?
#
loop_
_entity_poly.entity_id
_entity_poly.type
_entity_poly.pdbx_seq_one_letter_code
_entity_poly.pdbx_strand_id
1 'polypeptide(L)'
;MEVDHLDHLVLTVKDIQATLQFYETVLGMQRVEFGVQRYALTFGNQKINLHEAGHELEPKAAHAQAGSADLCFILKTSVNEAIEDLQSQGVEIIAGPVERTGALGKMISAYFRDPDGNLIEVSNYE
;
A
#
# COMPACT_ATOMS: atom_id res chain seq x y z
N MET A 1 25.43 -13.18 -2.87
CA MET A 1 24.03 -13.18 -2.42
C MET A 1 23.23 -12.48 -3.51
N GLU A 2 22.17 -13.11 -3.98
CA GLU A 2 21.31 -12.60 -5.06
C GLU A 2 19.86 -12.67 -4.55
N VAL A 3 19.12 -11.57 -4.70
CA VAL A 3 17.73 -11.44 -4.24
C VAL A 3 16.81 -11.67 -5.43
N ASP A 4 15.77 -12.47 -5.26
CA ASP A 4 14.78 -12.76 -6.31
C ASP A 4 13.68 -11.69 -6.36
N HIS A 5 12.91 -11.53 -5.28
CA HIS A 5 11.84 -10.54 -5.18
C HIS A 5 11.58 -10.13 -3.72
N LEU A 6 10.77 -9.09 -3.53
CA LEU A 6 10.24 -8.70 -2.22
C LEU A 6 9.02 -9.57 -1.90
N ASP A 7 9.08 -10.39 -0.86
CA ASP A 7 7.93 -11.22 -0.41
C ASP A 7 6.87 -10.37 0.32
N HIS A 8 7.31 -9.60 1.31
CA HIS A 8 6.46 -8.71 2.07
C HIS A 8 7.25 -7.54 2.67
N LEU A 9 6.51 -6.56 3.19
CA LEU A 9 7.01 -5.49 4.03
C LEU A 9 6.13 -5.34 5.28
N VAL A 10 6.57 -4.52 6.22
CA VAL A 10 5.81 -4.19 7.44
C VAL A 10 5.46 -2.70 7.40
N LEU A 11 4.18 -2.38 7.57
CA LEU A 11 3.75 -1.02 7.89
C LEU A 11 3.49 -0.91 9.39
N THR A 12 4.07 0.13 10.00
CA THR A 12 3.65 0.58 11.33
C THR A 12 2.52 1.57 11.13
N VAL A 13 1.38 1.36 11.79
CA VAL A 13 0.13 2.10 11.57
C VAL A 13 -0.47 2.56 12.89
N LYS A 14 -1.19 3.68 12.91
CA LYS A 14 -1.80 4.19 14.15
C LYS A 14 -3.02 3.38 14.58
N ASP A 15 -3.78 2.84 13.61
CA ASP A 15 -4.99 2.06 13.85
C ASP A 15 -5.09 0.95 12.79
N ILE A 16 -4.94 -0.30 13.22
CA ILE A 16 -4.97 -1.46 12.30
C ILE A 16 -6.31 -1.55 11.57
N GLN A 17 -7.44 -1.29 12.23
CA GLN A 17 -8.75 -1.46 11.62
C GLN A 17 -9.00 -0.40 10.55
N ALA A 18 -8.59 0.85 10.80
CA ALA A 18 -8.66 1.92 9.82
C ALA A 18 -7.80 1.60 8.58
N THR A 19 -6.57 1.09 8.78
CA THR A 19 -5.70 0.64 7.68
C THR A 19 -6.35 -0.51 6.91
N LEU A 20 -6.81 -1.56 7.60
CA LEU A 20 -7.43 -2.72 6.96
C LEU A 20 -8.63 -2.27 6.09
N GLN A 21 -9.55 -1.52 6.68
CA GLN A 21 -10.73 -1.02 5.96
C GLN A 21 -10.34 -0.19 4.74
N PHE A 22 -9.34 0.69 4.87
CA PHE A 22 -8.86 1.51 3.76
C PHE A 22 -8.34 0.63 2.62
N TYR A 23 -7.37 -0.25 2.87
CA TYR A 23 -6.75 -1.04 1.80
C TYR A 23 -7.69 -2.11 1.22
N GLU A 24 -8.63 -2.64 2.00
CA GLU A 24 -9.69 -3.53 1.51
C GLU A 24 -10.65 -2.80 0.56
N THR A 25 -11.07 -1.57 0.91
CA THR A 25 -12.06 -0.81 0.13
C THR A 25 -11.42 -0.14 -1.09
N VAL A 26 -10.25 0.47 -0.89
CA VAL A 26 -9.60 1.35 -1.86
C VAL A 26 -8.77 0.56 -2.88
N LEU A 27 -8.05 -0.47 -2.41
CA LEU A 27 -7.14 -1.25 -3.25
C LEU A 27 -7.57 -2.71 -3.44
N GLY A 28 -8.73 -3.10 -2.90
CA GLY A 28 -9.26 -4.46 -3.04
C GLY A 28 -8.38 -5.54 -2.41
N MET A 29 -7.46 -5.16 -1.51
CA MET A 29 -6.60 -6.11 -0.81
C MET A 29 -7.44 -7.01 0.09
N GLN A 30 -6.94 -8.21 0.39
CA GLN A 30 -7.64 -9.14 1.27
C GLN A 30 -6.98 -9.18 2.64
N ARG A 31 -7.74 -8.94 3.71
CA ARG A 31 -7.22 -9.10 5.07
C ARG A 31 -6.97 -10.57 5.38
N VAL A 32 -5.87 -10.83 6.10
CA VAL A 32 -5.56 -12.13 6.68
C VAL A 32 -5.20 -11.93 8.14
N GLU A 33 -5.90 -12.65 9.01
CA GLU A 33 -5.51 -12.83 10.41
C GLU A 33 -4.70 -14.11 10.54
N PHE A 34 -3.60 -14.05 11.30
CA PHE A 34 -2.80 -15.22 11.61
C PHE A 34 -2.19 -15.10 13.01
N GLY A 35 -2.10 -16.22 13.72
CA GLY A 35 -1.64 -16.21 15.11
C GLY A 35 -2.51 -15.33 16.00
N VAL A 36 -1.92 -14.78 17.07
CA VAL A 36 -2.62 -13.89 18.00
C VAL A 36 -2.40 -12.45 17.57
N GLN A 37 -3.46 -11.79 17.11
CA GLN A 37 -3.49 -10.36 16.74
C GLN A 37 -2.47 -9.94 15.67
N ARG A 38 -2.12 -10.82 14.73
CA ARG A 38 -1.34 -10.40 13.55
C ARG A 38 -2.25 -10.26 12.35
N TYR A 39 -2.12 -9.11 11.71
CA TYR A 39 -2.90 -8.73 10.55
C TYR A 39 -1.97 -8.53 9.36
N ALA A 40 -2.42 -8.97 8.20
CA ALA A 40 -1.79 -8.63 6.94
C ALA A 40 -2.82 -8.32 5.87
N LEU A 41 -2.39 -7.59 4.85
CA LEU A 41 -3.12 -7.31 3.62
C LEU A 41 -2.43 -8.04 2.48
N THR A 42 -3.12 -8.96 1.82
CA THR A 42 -2.58 -9.74 0.70
C THR A 42 -3.05 -9.17 -0.64
N PHE A 43 -2.16 -9.18 -1.63
CA PHE A 43 -2.42 -8.79 -3.01
C PHE A 43 -1.46 -9.55 -3.94
N GLY A 44 -1.98 -10.08 -5.05
CA GLY A 44 -1.18 -10.96 -5.91
C GLY A 44 -0.58 -12.12 -5.13
N ASN A 45 0.75 -12.24 -5.15
CA ASN A 45 1.52 -13.24 -4.39
C ASN A 45 2.36 -12.60 -3.26
N GLN A 46 2.00 -11.39 -2.83
CA GLN A 46 2.73 -10.61 -1.82
C GLN A 46 1.78 -10.19 -0.69
N LYS A 47 2.36 -9.64 0.37
CA LYS A 47 1.56 -9.06 1.47
C LYS A 47 2.24 -7.88 2.15
N ILE A 48 1.45 -7.15 2.92
CA ILE A 48 1.90 -6.16 3.90
C ILE A 48 1.46 -6.64 5.28
N ASN A 49 2.42 -6.88 6.18
CA ASN A 49 2.10 -7.10 7.58
C ASN A 49 1.87 -5.75 8.28
N LEU A 50 0.92 -5.70 9.20
CA LEU A 50 0.60 -4.51 9.97
C LEU A 50 1.05 -4.65 11.42
N HIS A 51 1.81 -3.67 11.90
CA HIS A 51 2.12 -3.48 13.31
C HIS A 51 1.44 -2.19 13.79
N GLU A 52 0.76 -2.24 14.93
CA GLU A 52 0.21 -1.03 15.53
C GLU A 52 1.32 -0.24 16.24
N ALA A 53 1.35 1.08 16.04
CA ALA A 53 2.32 1.98 16.64
C ALA A 53 2.26 1.89 18.18
N GLY A 54 3.41 1.64 18.81
CA GLY A 54 3.52 1.40 20.27
C GLY A 54 3.26 -0.05 20.70
N HIS A 55 2.78 -0.91 19.80
CA HIS A 55 2.58 -2.34 20.03
C HIS A 55 3.28 -3.20 18.95
N GLU A 56 4.38 -2.71 18.39
CA GLU A 56 5.06 -3.42 17.31
C GLU A 56 5.72 -4.71 17.82
N LEU A 57 5.72 -5.74 16.98
CA LEU A 57 6.37 -7.00 17.28
C LEU A 57 7.86 -6.93 16.96
N GLU A 58 8.68 -7.51 17.84
CA GLU A 58 10.13 -7.64 17.60
C GLU A 58 10.45 -8.91 16.78
N PRO A 59 11.47 -8.85 15.90
CA PRO A 59 12.27 -7.69 15.55
C PRO A 59 11.52 -6.72 14.61
N LYS A 60 11.82 -5.42 14.71
CA LYS A 60 11.26 -4.36 13.85
C LYS A 60 12.31 -3.40 13.30
N ALA A 61 11.86 -2.46 12.46
CA ALA A 61 12.70 -1.36 11.98
C ALA A 61 13.22 -0.52 13.16
N ALA A 62 14.47 -0.05 13.07
CA ALA A 62 15.08 0.76 14.12
C ALA A 62 14.27 2.04 14.45
N HIS A 63 13.60 2.59 13.44
CA HIS A 63 12.69 3.73 13.56
C HIS A 63 11.36 3.40 12.89
N ALA A 64 10.58 2.52 13.54
CA ALA A 64 9.21 2.24 13.14
C ALA A 64 8.36 3.52 13.25
N GLN A 65 7.79 3.98 12.14
CA GLN A 65 7.09 5.26 12.05
C GLN A 65 5.87 5.13 11.14
N ALA A 66 4.69 5.49 11.66
CA ALA A 66 3.51 5.58 10.83
C ALA A 66 3.61 6.75 9.83
N GLY A 67 3.17 6.51 8.60
CA GLY A 67 3.20 7.51 7.51
C GLY A 67 4.57 7.66 6.84
N SER A 68 5.53 6.77 7.10
CA SER A 68 6.89 6.86 6.53
C SER A 68 7.08 6.09 5.22
N ALA A 69 6.07 5.36 4.75
CA ALA A 69 6.17 4.56 3.54
C ALA A 69 5.82 5.36 2.28
N ASP A 70 6.46 4.97 1.18
CA ASP A 70 6.22 5.45 -0.17
C ASP A 70 6.23 4.22 -1.09
N LEU A 71 5.05 3.82 -1.57
CA LEU A 71 4.82 2.52 -2.18
C LEU A 71 4.13 2.67 -3.53
N CYS A 72 4.64 1.97 -4.55
CA CYS A 72 4.06 1.90 -5.88
C CYS A 72 3.47 0.51 -6.17
N PHE A 73 2.20 0.46 -6.54
CA PHE A 73 1.48 -0.77 -6.89
C PHE A 73 1.07 -0.77 -8.35
N ILE A 74 1.26 -1.91 -9.02
CA ILE A 74 0.77 -2.08 -10.39
C ILE A 74 -0.66 -2.60 -10.34
N LEU A 75 -1.59 -1.84 -10.93
CA LEU A 75 -2.99 -2.22 -11.01
C LEU A 75 -3.26 -3.14 -12.20
N LYS A 76 -4.32 -3.94 -12.06
CA LYS A 76 -4.94 -4.67 -13.18
C LYS A 76 -5.97 -3.82 -13.92
N THR A 77 -6.62 -2.89 -13.22
CA THR A 77 -7.51 -1.86 -13.78
C THR A 77 -6.67 -0.69 -14.29
N SER A 78 -7.25 0.14 -15.15
CA SER A 78 -6.54 1.32 -15.63
C SER A 78 -6.40 2.38 -14.53
N VAL A 79 -5.31 3.15 -14.54
CA VAL A 79 -5.12 4.27 -13.59
C VAL A 79 -6.23 5.31 -13.70
N ASN A 80 -6.80 5.52 -14.89
CA ASN A 80 -7.93 6.44 -15.06
C ASN A 80 -9.19 5.95 -14.33
N GLU A 81 -9.56 4.67 -14.50
CA GLU A 81 -10.67 4.07 -13.74
C GLU A 81 -10.39 4.11 -12.23
N ALA A 82 -9.15 3.83 -11.82
CA ALA A 82 -8.78 3.89 -10.40
C ALA A 82 -8.93 5.31 -9.83
N ILE A 83 -8.56 6.36 -10.58
CA ILE A 83 -8.77 7.76 -10.17
C ILE A 83 -10.26 8.04 -9.94
N GLU A 84 -11.13 7.62 -10.86
CA GLU A 84 -12.57 7.82 -10.75
C GLU A 84 -13.13 7.09 -9.51
N ASP A 85 -12.75 5.83 -9.32
CA ASP A 85 -13.15 5.03 -8.16
C ASP A 85 -12.68 5.65 -6.84
N LEU A 86 -11.41 6.07 -6.77
CA LEU A 86 -10.80 6.74 -5.61
C LEU A 86 -11.57 8.01 -5.24
N GLN A 87 -11.85 8.86 -6.23
CA GLN A 87 -12.61 10.10 -6.03
C GLN A 87 -14.04 9.82 -5.57
N SER A 88 -14.70 8.78 -6.09
CA SER A 88 -16.04 8.38 -5.66
C SER A 88 -16.10 7.94 -4.19
N GLN A 89 -14.98 7.42 -3.67
CA GLN A 89 -14.80 7.02 -2.27
C GLN A 89 -14.32 8.18 -1.38
N GLY A 90 -14.16 9.39 -1.94
CA GLY A 90 -13.71 10.57 -1.21
C GLY A 90 -12.19 10.62 -0.96
N VAL A 91 -11.40 9.82 -1.68
CA VAL A 91 -9.94 9.85 -1.61
C VAL A 91 -9.42 11.02 -2.46
N GLU A 92 -8.62 11.89 -1.85
CA GLU A 92 -7.97 13.00 -2.53
C GLU A 92 -6.82 12.50 -3.41
N ILE A 93 -6.87 12.82 -4.70
CA ILE A 93 -5.77 12.56 -5.64
C ILE A 93 -4.76 13.71 -5.55
N ILE A 94 -3.53 13.39 -5.16
CA ILE A 94 -2.43 14.34 -5.05
C ILE A 94 -1.88 14.71 -6.42
N ALA A 95 -1.73 13.72 -7.30
CA ALA A 95 -1.26 13.88 -8.67
C ALA A 95 -1.69 12.67 -9.51
N GLY A 96 -1.95 12.86 -10.80
CA GLY A 96 -2.32 11.78 -11.71
C GLY A 96 -3.44 12.18 -12.67
N PRO A 97 -3.55 11.53 -13.84
CA PRO A 97 -2.58 10.58 -14.39
C PRO A 97 -1.31 11.31 -14.86
N VAL A 98 -0.13 10.77 -14.54
CA VAL A 98 1.17 11.36 -14.89
C VAL A 98 2.18 10.29 -15.29
N GLU A 99 3.06 10.58 -16.25
CA GLU A 99 4.13 9.67 -16.65
C GLU A 99 5.19 9.54 -15.53
N ARG A 100 5.61 8.30 -15.26
CA ARG A 100 6.66 7.93 -14.32
C ARG A 100 7.55 6.82 -14.89
N THR A 101 8.65 6.56 -14.19
CA THR A 101 9.56 5.47 -14.52
C THR A 101 9.46 4.40 -13.44
N GLY A 102 8.89 3.26 -13.81
CA GLY A 102 8.83 2.07 -12.98
C GLY A 102 10.09 1.21 -13.13
N ALA A 103 10.11 0.08 -12.41
CA ALA A 103 11.23 -0.86 -12.44
C ALA A 103 11.48 -1.47 -13.83
N LEU A 104 10.44 -1.61 -14.67
CA LEU A 104 10.53 -2.23 -16.00
C LEU A 104 10.43 -1.23 -17.16
N GLY A 105 10.31 0.06 -16.90
CA GLY A 105 10.17 1.08 -17.94
C GLY A 105 9.16 2.17 -17.61
N LYS A 106 8.65 2.85 -18.64
CA LYS A 106 7.65 3.90 -18.49
C LYS A 106 6.31 3.34 -18.01
N MET A 107 5.63 4.12 -17.19
CA MET A 107 4.31 3.80 -16.66
C MET A 107 3.51 5.09 -16.46
N ILE A 108 2.19 4.96 -16.41
CA ILE A 108 1.28 6.03 -15.98
C ILE A 108 0.91 5.77 -14.53
N SER A 109 0.91 6.82 -13.71
CA SER A 109 0.69 6.73 -12.26
C SER A 109 -0.30 7.76 -11.73
N ALA A 110 -0.92 7.44 -10.59
CA ALA A 110 -1.65 8.36 -9.73
C ALA A 110 -1.24 8.19 -8.26
N TYR A 111 -1.36 9.26 -7.48
CA TYR A 111 -0.87 9.36 -6.10
C TYR A 111 -1.97 9.80 -5.15
N PHE A 112 -2.01 9.20 -3.97
CA PHE A 112 -2.90 9.57 -2.87
C PHE A 112 -2.26 9.17 -1.53
N ARG A 113 -2.95 9.45 -0.41
CA ARG A 113 -2.51 9.06 0.94
C ARG A 113 -3.40 7.98 1.52
N ASP A 114 -2.79 7.09 2.27
CA ASP A 114 -3.49 6.22 3.20
C ASP A 114 -3.80 6.94 4.53
N PRO A 115 -4.50 6.30 5.49
CA PRO A 115 -4.91 6.93 6.75
C PRO A 115 -3.74 7.46 7.62
N ASP A 116 -2.56 6.86 7.51
CA ASP A 116 -1.37 7.26 8.25
C ASP A 116 -0.55 8.32 7.52
N GLY A 117 -0.88 8.58 6.26
CA GLY A 117 -0.21 9.56 5.40
C GLY A 117 0.91 8.97 4.55
N ASN A 118 1.04 7.63 4.47
CA ASN A 118 1.95 6.98 3.53
C ASN A 118 1.61 7.44 2.11
N LEU A 119 2.62 7.64 1.27
CA LEU A 119 2.40 7.97 -0.13
C LEU A 119 2.12 6.67 -0.89
N ILE A 120 0.94 6.60 -1.51
CA ILE A 120 0.52 5.46 -2.29
C ILE A 120 0.45 5.88 -3.74
N GLU A 121 1.26 5.21 -4.56
CA GLU A 121 1.26 5.30 -6.01
C GLU A 121 0.57 4.06 -6.59
N VAL A 122 -0.34 4.28 -7.53
CA VAL A 122 -0.96 3.22 -8.34
C VAL A 122 -0.68 3.45 -9.80
N SER A 123 -0.27 2.40 -10.51
CA SER A 123 0.32 2.55 -11.85
C SER A 123 -0.06 1.42 -12.81
N ASN A 124 0.03 1.69 -14.11
CA ASN A 124 0.07 0.65 -15.16
C ASN A 124 1.30 0.88 -16.06
N TYR A 125 1.95 -0.20 -16.47
CA TYR A 125 2.90 -0.15 -17.57
C TYR A 125 2.17 0.12 -18.90
N GLU A 126 2.86 0.80 -19.82
CA GLU A 126 2.41 0.98 -21.21
C GLU A 126 2.45 -0.33 -22.02
#